data_AF-A0A1E3PYJ3-F1
#
_entry.id   AF-A0A1E3PYJ3-F1
#
_cell.length_a   1.000
_cell.length_b   1.000
_cell.length_c   1.000
_cell.angle_alpha   90.00
_cell.angle_beta   90.00
_cell.angle_gamma   90.00
#
_symmetry.space_group_name_H-M   'P 1'
#
loop_
_entity.id
_entity.type
_entity.pdbx_description
1 polymer ?
#
loop_
_entity_poly.entity_id
_entity_poly.type
_entity_poly.pdbx_seq_one_letter_code
_entity_poly.pdbx_strand_id
1 'polypeptide(L)'
;MDEHETLESVATDILNLCVGRRSGIPRLSDVPSFKSATVGETSIRELTPKEARIIELYNELNELNRQIFEIDLKIEGNERREYSGLLVPDLQCRSEMAKQMADIHSTITYGAVAPISLIRSQVQCVDYDDSNAVNRDQSVQIILQLSDELSRLKVQLLELQKENKERHGMNRSTAGEIVDILKERRTRQKNVLSDADKKRIEAIKESIANTKEKIETLKPVVLGIVLGSGLDWAAQEDLREIVLECSNNDSDDESSDDEFDFNNHEDDSDG
;
A
#
# COMPACT_ATOMS: atom_id res chain seq x y z
N MET A 1 10.43 34.40 -14.75
CA MET A 1 10.70 32.95 -14.77
C MET A 1 10.85 32.56 -13.30
N ASP A 2 9.95 33.03 -12.42
CA ASP A 2 10.31 33.35 -11.02
C ASP A 2 9.32 32.75 -10.01
N GLU A 3 8.44 31.84 -10.43
CA GLU A 3 7.46 31.21 -9.51
C GLU A 3 8.00 29.93 -8.87
N HIS A 4 8.97 29.26 -9.50
CA HIS A 4 9.57 28.02 -8.97
C HIS A 4 10.54 28.24 -7.79
N GLU A 5 11.23 29.38 -7.73
CA GLU A 5 12.12 29.72 -6.60
C GLU A 5 11.34 29.94 -5.30
N THR A 6 10.07 30.35 -5.38
CA THR A 6 9.25 30.61 -4.19
C THR A 6 8.79 29.33 -3.49
N LEU A 7 8.55 28.26 -4.26
CA LEU A 7 8.10 26.98 -3.71
C LEU A 7 9.23 26.21 -3.03
N GLU A 8 10.44 26.25 -3.60
CA GLU A 8 11.61 25.63 -2.97
C GLU A 8 12.02 26.37 -1.69
N SER A 9 11.92 27.71 -1.68
CA SER A 9 12.15 28.52 -0.47
C SER A 9 11.13 28.19 0.63
N VAL A 10 9.85 28.05 0.29
CA VAL A 10 8.80 27.71 1.27
C VAL A 10 8.96 26.28 1.78
N ALA A 11 9.35 25.33 0.91
CA ALA A 11 9.60 23.94 1.31
C ALA A 11 10.82 23.82 2.22
N THR A 12 11.89 24.58 1.95
CA THR A 12 13.09 24.61 2.81
C THR A 12 12.81 25.30 4.14
N ASP A 13 11.98 26.34 4.18
CA ASP A 13 11.57 26.97 5.44
C ASP A 13 10.68 26.06 6.30
N ILE A 14 9.77 25.28 5.70
CA ILE A 14 8.95 24.30 6.42
C ILE A 14 9.82 23.14 6.94
N LEU A 15 10.79 22.67 6.15
CA LEU A 15 11.74 21.65 6.59
C LEU A 15 12.62 22.17 7.74
N ASN A 16 13.09 23.41 7.67
CA ASN A 16 13.86 24.04 8.75
C ASN A 16 13.01 24.27 10.02
N LEU A 17 11.71 24.55 9.88
CA LEU A 17 10.79 24.66 11.02
C LEU A 17 10.54 23.29 11.69
N CYS A 18 10.47 22.22 10.89
CA CYS A 18 10.29 20.85 11.36
C CYS A 18 11.57 20.25 11.96
N VAL A 19 12.75 20.61 11.45
CA VAL A 19 14.05 20.14 11.97
C VAL A 19 14.51 20.99 13.16
N GLY A 20 14.19 22.30 13.19
CA GLY A 20 14.60 23.24 14.23
C GLY A 20 13.88 23.09 15.58
N ARG A 21 12.72 22.42 15.65
CA ARG A 21 11.98 22.20 16.91
C ARG A 21 12.38 20.95 17.70
N ARG A 22 13.47 20.25 17.33
CA ARG A 22 13.97 19.04 18.03
C ARG A 22 15.05 19.26 19.09
N SER A 23 15.24 20.47 19.61
CA SER A 23 16.23 20.73 20.67
C SER A 23 15.71 20.66 22.12
N GLY A 24 14.47 20.23 22.34
CA GLY A 24 13.85 20.17 23.68
C GLY A 24 13.58 18.77 24.25
N ILE A 25 14.00 17.69 23.58
CA ILE A 25 13.81 16.34 24.12
C ILE A 25 15.12 15.92 24.81
N PRO A 26 15.14 15.71 26.14
CA PRO A 26 16.34 15.22 26.83
C PRO A 26 16.76 13.88 26.22
N ARG A 27 18.07 13.71 25.99
CA ARG A 27 18.62 12.47 25.48
C ARG A 27 18.35 11.35 26.48
N LEU A 28 18.06 10.15 25.98
CA LEU A 28 17.78 8.95 26.79
C LEU A 28 18.92 8.59 27.77
N SER A 29 20.10 9.19 27.63
CA SER A 29 21.25 9.08 28.53
C SER A 29 21.15 9.92 29.81
N ASP A 30 20.23 10.90 29.86
CA ASP A 30 20.14 11.88 30.96
C ASP A 30 19.04 11.53 31.97
N VAL A 31 18.37 10.38 31.80
CA VAL A 31 17.45 9.85 32.81
C VAL A 31 18.30 9.27 33.94
N PRO A 32 18.13 9.72 35.20
CA PRO A 32 18.87 9.15 36.32
C PRO A 32 18.62 7.66 36.38
N SER A 33 19.71 6.89 36.35
CA SER A 33 19.70 5.44 36.55
C SER A 33 18.86 5.13 37.79
N PHE A 34 17.68 4.56 37.57
CA PHE A 34 16.89 3.96 38.63
C PHE A 34 17.75 2.85 39.22
N LYS A 35 18.42 3.16 40.33
CA LYS A 35 18.98 2.15 41.21
C LYS A 35 17.86 1.14 41.44
N SER A 36 18.16 -0.12 41.13
CA SER A 36 17.31 -1.26 41.35
C SER A 36 16.76 -1.20 42.77
N ALA A 37 15.54 -0.69 42.92
CA ALA A 37 14.77 -0.85 44.14
C ALA A 37 14.53 -2.34 44.25
N THR A 38 15.11 -2.93 45.29
CA THR A 38 14.91 -4.32 45.68
C THR A 38 13.42 -4.63 45.62
N VAL A 39 13.08 -5.59 44.75
CA VAL A 39 11.76 -6.17 44.62
C VAL A 39 11.38 -6.75 45.97
N GLY A 40 10.68 -5.96 46.78
CA GLY A 40 9.85 -6.48 47.85
C GLY A 40 8.72 -7.27 47.20
N GLU A 41 8.54 -8.51 47.63
CA GLU A 41 7.50 -9.43 47.21
C GLU A 41 6.12 -8.77 47.27
N THR A 42 5.67 -8.16 46.17
CA THR A 42 4.27 -7.76 46.03
C THR A 42 3.52 -8.97 45.51
N SER A 43 2.91 -9.68 46.45
CA SER A 43 1.83 -10.63 46.26
C SER A 43 0.95 -10.23 45.07
N ILE A 44 1.04 -11.00 43.98
CA ILE A 44 0.22 -10.84 42.79
C ILE A 44 -1.23 -11.06 43.24
N ARG A 45 -1.98 -9.98 43.35
CA ARG A 45 -3.40 -10.04 43.68
C ARG A 45 -4.09 -10.76 42.52
N GLU A 46 -4.68 -11.91 42.81
CA GLU A 46 -5.36 -12.76 41.84
C GLU A 46 -6.40 -11.94 41.06
N LEU A 47 -6.37 -12.01 39.72
CA LEU A 47 -7.31 -11.30 38.85
C LEU A 47 -8.74 -11.64 39.29
N THR A 48 -9.61 -10.64 39.38
CA THR A 48 -11.01 -10.94 39.67
C THR A 48 -11.60 -11.75 38.52
N PRO A 49 -12.52 -12.71 38.79
CA PRO A 49 -13.03 -13.62 37.76
C PRO A 49 -13.74 -12.89 36.61
N LYS A 50 -14.23 -11.66 36.86
CA LYS A 50 -14.81 -10.80 35.82
C LYS A 50 -13.74 -10.18 34.90
N GLU A 51 -12.59 -9.77 35.44
CA GLU A 51 -11.47 -9.24 34.65
C GLU A 51 -10.82 -10.34 33.81
N ALA A 52 -10.65 -11.54 34.36
CA ALA A 52 -10.21 -12.71 33.61
C ALA A 52 -11.18 -13.03 32.45
N ARG A 53 -12.49 -12.96 32.70
CA ARG A 53 -13.51 -13.19 31.67
C ARG A 53 -13.50 -12.13 30.56
N ILE A 54 -13.24 -10.87 30.90
CA ILE A 54 -13.11 -9.79 29.90
C ILE A 54 -11.88 -10.03 29.01
N ILE A 55 -10.77 -10.49 29.58
CA ILE A 55 -9.56 -10.82 28.83
C ILE A 55 -9.81 -12.01 27.89
N GLU A 56 -10.52 -13.04 28.35
CA GLU A 56 -10.93 -14.18 27.50
C GLU A 56 -11.79 -13.73 26.32
N LEU A 57 -12.83 -12.92 26.57
CA LEU A 57 -13.71 -12.41 25.52
C LEU A 57 -12.96 -11.53 24.52
N TYR A 58 -11.97 -10.76 24.98
CA TYR A 58 -11.14 -9.94 24.10
C TYR A 58 -10.21 -10.79 23.24
N ASN A 59 -9.62 -11.84 23.81
CA ASN A 59 -8.81 -12.80 23.06
C ASN A 59 -9.64 -13.55 22.01
N GLU A 60 -10.85 -13.96 22.37
CA GLU A 60 -11.80 -14.61 21.45
C GLU A 60 -12.22 -13.66 20.31
N LEU A 61 -12.49 -12.39 20.63
CA LEU A 61 -12.82 -11.38 19.62
C LEU A 61 -11.63 -11.07 18.69
N ASN A 62 -10.40 -11.06 19.22
CA ASN A 62 -9.20 -10.92 18.40
C ASN A 62 -8.95 -12.12 17.49
N GLU A 63 -9.21 -13.33 17.98
CA GLU A 63 -9.09 -14.55 17.19
C GLU A 63 -10.14 -14.60 16.07
N LEU A 64 -11.39 -14.22 16.35
CA LEU A 64 -12.43 -14.08 15.33
C LEU A 64 -12.07 -13.02 14.28
N ASN A 65 -11.55 -11.86 14.69
CA ASN A 65 -11.09 -10.84 13.76
C ASN A 65 -9.92 -11.34 12.89
N ARG A 66 -9.02 -12.16 13.44
CA ARG A 66 -7.95 -12.80 12.66
C ARG A 66 -8.53 -13.77 11.62
N GLN A 67 -9.54 -14.55 11.98
CA GLN A 67 -10.21 -15.48 11.06
C GLN A 67 -10.98 -14.76 9.95
N ILE A 68 -11.70 -13.68 10.27
CA ILE A 68 -12.36 -12.83 9.27
C ILE A 68 -11.33 -12.28 8.28
N PHE A 69 -10.20 -11.78 8.79
CA PHE A 69 -9.13 -11.26 7.93
C PHE A 69 -8.51 -12.34 7.04
N GLU A 70 -8.36 -13.57 7.53
CA GLU A 70 -7.87 -14.69 6.73
C GLU A 70 -8.87 -15.11 5.65
N ILE A 71 -10.18 -15.04 5.95
CA ILE A 71 -11.24 -15.29 4.97
C ILE A 71 -11.26 -14.19 3.90
N ASP A 72 -11.14 -12.92 4.29
CA ASP A 72 -11.06 -11.78 3.34
C ASP A 72 -9.85 -11.91 2.42
N LEU A 73 -8.68 -12.31 2.95
CA LEU A 73 -7.49 -12.59 2.13
C LEU A 73 -7.69 -13.76 1.17
N LYS A 74 -8.43 -14.81 1.57
CA LYS A 74 -8.76 -15.94 0.70
C LYS A 74 -9.75 -15.56 -0.39
N ILE A 75 -10.74 -14.71 -0.08
CA ILE A 75 -11.69 -14.18 -1.06
C ILE A 75 -10.96 -13.28 -2.06
N GLU A 76 -10.14 -12.33 -1.60
CA GLU A 76 -9.32 -11.47 -2.48
C GLU A 76 -8.31 -12.29 -3.30
N GLY A 77 -7.73 -13.34 -2.74
CA GLY A 77 -6.81 -14.25 -3.44
C GLY A 77 -7.49 -15.14 -4.48
N ASN A 78 -8.77 -15.48 -4.28
CA ASN A 78 -9.55 -16.24 -5.24
C ASN A 78 -10.07 -15.34 -6.38
N GLU A 79 -10.49 -14.11 -6.08
CA GLU A 79 -10.90 -13.11 -7.07
C GLU A 79 -9.72 -12.56 -7.91
N ARG A 80 -8.49 -12.51 -7.36
CA ARG A 80 -7.28 -12.12 -8.13
C ARG A 80 -6.76 -13.20 -9.07
N ARG A 81 -7.21 -14.44 -8.94
CA ARG A 81 -6.87 -15.52 -9.89
C ARG A 81 -7.56 -15.28 -11.25
N GLU A 82 -8.61 -14.47 -11.31
CA GLU A 82 -9.32 -14.10 -12.55
C GLU A 82 -8.83 -12.79 -13.20
N TYR A 83 -8.05 -11.95 -12.49
CA TYR A 83 -7.59 -10.65 -13.01
C TYR A 83 -6.14 -10.32 -12.59
N SER A 84 -5.18 -11.13 -13.04
CA SER A 84 -3.75 -10.83 -12.91
C SER A 84 -3.25 -10.00 -14.10
N GLY A 85 -3.51 -8.69 -14.08
CA GLY A 85 -3.02 -7.77 -15.11
C GLY A 85 -2.75 -6.33 -14.67
N LEU A 86 -3.02 -5.94 -13.42
CA LEU A 86 -2.65 -4.61 -12.93
C LEU A 86 -1.76 -4.74 -11.68
N LEU A 87 -0.54 -4.21 -11.81
CA LEU A 87 0.41 -3.97 -10.72
C LEU A 87 -0.32 -3.34 -9.52
N VAL A 88 -0.46 -4.10 -8.45
CA VAL A 88 -0.78 -3.60 -7.10
C VAL A 88 0.34 -4.07 -6.18
N PRO A 89 0.83 -3.24 -5.25
CA PRO A 89 2.06 -3.49 -4.51
C PRO A 89 2.03 -4.84 -3.80
N ASP A 90 3.16 -5.51 -3.91
CA ASP A 90 3.51 -6.82 -3.38
C ASP A 90 2.72 -7.22 -2.12
N LEU A 91 2.11 -8.42 -2.15
CA LEU A 91 1.40 -9.03 -1.02
C LEU A 91 2.27 -9.03 0.26
N GLN A 92 3.58 -9.04 0.07
CA GLN A 92 4.59 -8.92 1.12
C GLN A 92 4.51 -7.58 1.88
N CYS A 93 4.34 -6.46 1.17
CA CYS A 93 4.25 -5.12 1.76
C CYS A 93 2.97 -4.96 2.61
N ARG A 94 1.83 -5.52 2.18
CA ARG A 94 0.58 -5.49 2.95
C ARG A 94 0.63 -6.41 4.18
N SER A 95 1.27 -7.57 4.06
CA SER A 95 1.49 -8.51 5.18
C SER A 95 2.41 -7.91 6.25
N GLU A 96 3.49 -7.24 5.83
CA GLU A 96 4.41 -6.54 6.73
C GLU A 96 3.75 -5.35 7.42
N MET A 97 2.93 -4.58 6.70
CA MET A 97 2.15 -3.48 7.29
C MET A 97 1.13 -4.00 8.31
N ALA A 98 0.48 -5.14 8.06
CA ALA A 98 -0.44 -5.76 9.01
C ALA A 98 0.28 -6.25 10.29
N LYS A 99 1.49 -6.83 10.15
CA LYS A 99 2.32 -7.20 11.30
C LYS A 99 2.77 -5.97 12.09
N GLN A 100 3.20 -4.90 11.42
CA GLN A 100 3.56 -3.64 12.09
C GLN A 100 2.36 -3.03 12.82
N MET A 101 1.17 -3.05 12.23
CA MET A 101 -0.05 -2.56 12.89
C MET A 101 -0.41 -3.40 14.13
N ALA A 102 -0.29 -4.73 14.06
CA ALA A 102 -0.53 -5.60 15.20
C ALA A 102 0.48 -5.34 16.35
N ASP A 103 1.75 -5.09 16.01
CA ASP A 103 2.80 -4.82 16.99
C ASP A 103 2.64 -3.43 17.64
N ILE A 104 2.23 -2.42 16.86
CA ILE A 104 1.85 -1.10 17.38
C ILE A 104 0.63 -1.22 18.31
N HIS A 105 -0.40 -1.97 17.92
CA HIS A 105 -1.58 -2.20 18.75
C HIS A 105 -1.25 -2.94 20.06
N SER A 106 -0.39 -3.96 19.99
CA SER A 106 0.12 -4.67 21.16
C SER A 106 0.87 -3.72 22.09
N THR A 107 1.81 -2.94 21.56
CA THR A 107 2.61 -1.98 22.34
C THR A 107 1.75 -0.89 22.99
N ILE A 108 0.75 -0.36 22.28
CA ILE A 108 -0.21 0.62 22.84
C ILE A 108 -1.07 -0.02 23.93
N THR A 109 -1.51 -1.27 23.75
CA THR A 109 -2.39 -1.94 24.72
C THR A 109 -1.64 -2.32 25.99
N TYR A 110 -0.47 -2.93 25.90
CA TYR A 110 0.37 -3.22 27.07
C TYR A 110 0.90 -1.94 27.72
N GLY A 111 1.26 -0.94 26.92
CA GLY A 111 1.72 0.38 27.38
C GLY A 111 0.63 1.24 28.03
N ALA A 112 -0.66 1.05 27.70
CA ALA A 112 -1.77 1.76 28.32
C ALA A 112 -2.35 1.02 29.53
N VAL A 113 -2.33 -0.32 29.54
CA VAL A 113 -2.89 -1.13 30.66
C VAL A 113 -1.94 -1.20 31.86
N ALA A 114 -0.61 -1.22 31.62
CA ALA A 114 0.38 -1.20 32.70
C ALA A 114 0.33 0.06 33.60
N PRO A 115 0.28 1.31 33.08
CA PRO A 115 0.20 2.50 33.92
C PRO A 115 -1.16 2.65 34.61
N ILE A 116 -2.27 2.18 34.03
CA ILE A 116 -3.59 2.27 34.70
C ILE A 116 -3.64 1.43 35.98
N SER A 117 -2.97 0.28 36.00
CA SER A 117 -2.86 -0.54 37.22
C SER A 117 -1.86 0.01 38.24
N LEU A 118 -0.75 0.63 37.79
CA LEU A 118 0.22 1.30 38.65
C LEU A 118 -0.32 2.59 39.28
N ILE A 119 -1.09 3.39 38.54
CA ILE A 119 -1.66 4.65 39.04
C ILE A 119 -2.70 4.35 40.13
N ARG A 120 -3.40 3.22 40.08
CA ARG A 120 -4.41 2.87 41.08
C ARG A 120 -3.82 2.42 42.43
N SER A 121 -2.63 1.81 42.44
CA SER A 121 -1.98 1.34 43.67
C SER A 121 -1.22 2.43 44.42
N GLN A 122 -0.85 3.54 43.75
CA GLN A 122 -0.11 4.66 44.35
C GLN A 122 -1.00 5.82 44.87
N VAL A 123 -2.33 5.72 44.78
CA VAL A 123 -3.25 6.79 45.22
C VAL A 123 -3.67 6.68 46.69
N GLN A 124 -3.17 5.70 47.45
CA GLN A 124 -3.27 5.75 48.90
C GLN A 124 -2.06 6.48 49.50
N CYS A 125 -2.39 7.55 50.24
CA CYS A 125 -1.56 8.36 51.14
C CYS A 125 -0.38 9.16 50.56
N VAL A 126 -0.69 10.26 49.87
CA VAL A 126 0.20 11.44 49.83
C VAL A 126 -0.62 12.65 50.27
N ASP A 127 -0.17 13.32 51.33
CA ASP A 127 -0.75 14.59 51.79
C ASP A 127 -0.66 15.62 50.64
N TYR A 128 -1.81 16.16 50.27
CA TYR A 128 -1.99 16.98 49.07
C TYR A 128 -1.37 18.37 49.25
N ASP A 129 -0.32 18.65 48.48
CA ASP A 129 0.05 20.01 48.13
C ASP A 129 -0.96 20.52 47.07
N ASP A 130 -1.80 21.48 47.46
CA ASP A 130 -2.97 21.99 46.71
C ASP A 130 -2.59 22.52 45.31
N SER A 131 -1.32 22.91 45.15
CA SER A 131 -0.72 23.33 43.87
C SER A 131 -0.68 22.21 42.82
N ASN A 132 -0.59 20.94 43.25
CA ASN A 132 -0.49 19.79 42.37
C ASN A 132 -1.87 19.26 41.92
N ALA A 133 -2.93 19.57 42.67
CA ALA A 133 -4.30 19.25 42.29
C ALA A 133 -4.77 20.10 41.10
N VAL A 134 -4.46 21.40 41.10
CA VAL A 134 -4.81 22.32 40.01
C VAL A 134 -4.13 21.93 38.68
N ASN A 135 -2.85 21.57 38.72
CA ASN A 135 -2.13 21.11 37.52
C ASN A 135 -2.67 19.79 36.97
N ARG A 136 -3.15 18.91 37.85
CA ARG A 136 -3.78 17.64 37.46
C ARG A 136 -5.10 17.88 36.77
N ASP A 137 -5.95 18.74 37.31
CA ASP A 137 -7.26 19.06 36.72
C ASP A 137 -7.12 19.73 35.36
N GLN A 138 -6.15 20.65 35.21
CA GLN A 138 -5.82 21.23 33.90
C GLN A 138 -5.34 20.18 32.90
N SER A 139 -4.48 19.26 33.32
CA SER A 139 -4.01 18.17 32.46
C SER A 139 -5.16 17.25 32.05
N VAL A 140 -6.08 16.93 32.95
CA VAL A 140 -7.26 16.12 32.66
C VAL A 140 -8.18 16.84 31.68
N GLN A 141 -8.40 18.15 31.82
CA GLN A 141 -9.19 18.93 30.86
C GLN A 141 -8.57 18.90 29.46
N ILE A 142 -7.25 19.08 29.34
CA ILE A 142 -6.55 19.02 28.06
C ILE A 142 -6.66 17.61 27.46
N ILE A 143 -6.51 16.55 28.26
CA ILE A 143 -6.65 15.17 27.81
C ILE A 143 -8.07 14.90 27.29
N LEU A 144 -9.10 15.39 27.99
CA LEU A 144 -10.49 15.25 27.55
C LEU A 144 -10.75 16.00 26.24
N GLN A 145 -10.25 17.23 26.11
CA GLN A 145 -10.35 18.01 24.87
C GLN A 145 -9.67 17.29 23.69
N LEU A 146 -8.45 16.79 23.89
CA LEU A 146 -7.74 16.03 22.88
C LEU A 146 -8.46 14.72 22.52
N SER A 147 -9.04 14.03 23.50
CA SER A 147 -9.83 12.80 23.27
C SER A 147 -11.08 13.08 22.43
N ASP A 148 -11.76 14.21 22.68
CA ASP A 148 -12.93 14.63 21.91
C ASP A 148 -12.54 15.00 20.47
N GLU A 149 -11.44 15.72 20.29
CA GLU A 149 -10.89 16.04 18.97
C GLU A 149 -10.47 14.78 18.20
N LEU A 150 -9.79 13.84 18.85
CA LEU A 150 -9.42 12.55 18.25
C LEU A 150 -10.65 11.73 17.85
N SER A 151 -11.68 11.70 18.71
CA SER A 151 -12.93 11.01 18.41
C SER A 151 -13.64 11.64 17.22
N ARG A 152 -13.66 12.98 17.14
CA ARG A 152 -14.21 13.73 16.00
C ARG A 152 -13.45 13.44 14.71
N LEU A 153 -12.11 13.51 14.74
CA LEU A 153 -11.27 13.23 13.58
C LEU A 153 -11.44 11.78 13.10
N LYS A 154 -11.58 10.82 14.04
CA LYS A 154 -11.83 9.43 13.71
C LYS A 154 -13.16 9.24 12.96
N VAL A 155 -14.23 9.91 13.40
CA VAL A 155 -15.52 9.88 12.70
C VAL A 155 -15.40 10.47 11.28
N GLN A 156 -14.69 11.59 11.13
CA GLN A 156 -14.44 12.19 9.82
C GLN A 156 -13.64 11.28 8.89
N LEU A 157 -12.62 10.60 9.40
CA LEU A 157 -11.83 9.64 8.64
C LEU A 157 -12.70 8.47 8.16
N LEU A 158 -13.55 7.92 9.04
CA LEU A 158 -14.46 6.84 8.68
C LEU A 158 -15.47 7.26 7.60
N GLU A 159 -16.00 8.48 7.67
CA GLU A 159 -16.91 9.00 6.64
C GLU A 159 -16.19 9.18 5.30
N LEU A 160 -14.99 9.76 5.31
CA LEU A 160 -14.17 9.89 4.10
C LEU A 160 -13.78 8.53 3.51
N GLN A 161 -13.48 7.54 4.35
CA GLN A 161 -13.17 6.18 3.90
C GLN A 161 -14.39 5.53 3.24
N LYS A 162 -15.58 5.75 3.79
CA LYS A 162 -16.84 5.27 3.20
C LYS A 162 -17.12 5.92 1.85
N GLU A 163 -17.01 7.24 1.76
CA GLU A 163 -17.19 8.00 0.52
C GLU A 163 -16.16 7.57 -0.55
N ASN A 164 -14.92 7.35 -0.14
CA ASN A 164 -13.86 6.88 -1.03
C ASN A 164 -14.18 5.47 -1.58
N LYS A 165 -14.63 4.55 -0.72
CA LYS A 165 -15.07 3.21 -1.15
C LYS A 165 -16.23 3.27 -2.14
N GLU A 166 -17.20 4.15 -1.90
CA GLU A 166 -18.34 4.36 -2.81
C GLU A 166 -17.89 4.89 -4.17
N ARG A 167 -17.02 5.91 -4.20
CA ARG A 167 -16.44 6.45 -5.43
C ARG A 167 -15.64 5.41 -6.21
N HIS A 168 -14.85 4.57 -5.52
CA HIS A 168 -14.15 3.47 -6.19
C HIS A 168 -15.12 2.45 -6.79
N GLY A 169 -16.24 2.15 -6.11
CA GLY A 169 -17.29 1.32 -6.67
C GLY A 169 -17.89 1.90 -7.95
N MET A 170 -18.20 3.20 -7.95
CA MET A 170 -18.70 3.91 -9.14
C MET A 170 -17.67 3.91 -10.28
N ASN A 171 -16.42 4.25 -9.98
CA ASN A 171 -15.35 4.23 -10.98
C ASN A 171 -15.16 2.83 -11.59
N ARG A 172 -15.27 1.77 -10.78
CA ARG A 172 -15.21 0.39 -11.28
C ARG A 172 -16.37 0.07 -12.21
N SER A 173 -17.59 0.50 -11.86
CA SER A 173 -18.79 0.34 -12.71
C SER A 173 -18.61 1.07 -14.04
N THR A 174 -18.23 2.34 -14.02
CA THR A 174 -18.01 3.15 -15.23
C THR A 174 -16.88 2.59 -16.08
N ALA A 175 -15.78 2.11 -15.48
CA ALA A 175 -14.71 1.44 -16.20
C ALA A 175 -15.21 0.15 -16.87
N GLY A 176 -16.08 -0.62 -16.21
CA GLY A 176 -16.76 -1.78 -16.81
C GLY A 176 -17.60 -1.40 -18.02
N GLU A 177 -18.44 -0.37 -17.90
CA GLU A 177 -19.26 0.15 -19.01
C GLU A 177 -18.39 0.61 -20.19
N ILE A 178 -17.28 1.30 -19.94
CA ILE A 178 -16.35 1.71 -20.99
C ILE A 178 -15.76 0.50 -21.71
N VAL A 179 -15.34 -0.52 -20.97
CA VAL A 179 -14.81 -1.77 -21.56
C VAL A 179 -15.87 -2.45 -22.43
N ASP A 180 -17.12 -2.52 -21.97
CA ASP A 180 -18.20 -3.14 -22.73
C ASP A 180 -18.54 -2.36 -24.00
N ILE A 181 -18.56 -1.02 -23.93
CA ILE A 181 -18.72 -0.15 -25.11
C ILE A 181 -17.56 -0.36 -26.09
N LEU A 182 -16.32 -0.49 -25.60
CA LEU A 182 -15.16 -0.74 -26.46
C LEU A 182 -15.22 -2.13 -27.11
N LYS A 183 -15.69 -3.16 -26.38
CA LYS A 183 -15.94 -4.50 -26.94
C LYS A 183 -16.98 -4.44 -28.04
N GLU A 184 -18.11 -3.79 -27.79
CA GLU A 184 -19.18 -3.65 -28.78
C GLU A 184 -18.70 -2.88 -30.02
N ARG A 185 -17.92 -1.81 -29.82
CA ARG A 185 -17.32 -1.07 -30.95
C ARG A 185 -16.36 -1.96 -31.73
N ARG A 186 -15.54 -2.77 -31.07
CA ARG A 186 -14.59 -3.69 -31.72
C ARG A 186 -15.31 -4.77 -32.51
N THR A 187 -16.39 -5.36 -31.98
CA THR A 187 -17.18 -6.37 -32.70
C THR A 187 -17.90 -5.75 -33.90
N ARG A 188 -18.51 -4.58 -33.74
CA ARG A 188 -19.11 -3.82 -34.87
C ARG A 188 -18.07 -3.49 -35.93
N GLN A 189 -16.88 -3.02 -35.54
CA GLN A 189 -15.80 -2.70 -36.48
C GLN A 189 -15.30 -3.94 -37.24
N LYS A 190 -15.13 -5.08 -36.55
CA LYS A 190 -14.79 -6.37 -37.18
C LYS A 190 -15.85 -6.84 -38.18
N ASN A 191 -17.13 -6.58 -37.89
CA ASN A 191 -18.26 -6.96 -38.75
C ASN A 191 -18.47 -6.01 -39.93
N VAL A 192 -18.03 -4.75 -39.82
CA VAL A 192 -18.14 -3.73 -40.90
C VAL A 192 -16.99 -3.82 -41.90
N LEU A 193 -15.82 -4.34 -41.49
CA LEU A 193 -14.69 -4.55 -42.39
C LEU A 193 -15.04 -5.60 -43.46
N SER A 194 -15.00 -5.19 -44.73
CA SER A 194 -15.17 -6.09 -45.86
C SER A 194 -14.08 -7.17 -45.86
N ASP A 195 -14.36 -8.36 -46.35
CA ASP A 195 -13.37 -9.44 -46.43
C ASP A 195 -12.15 -9.06 -47.29
N ALA A 196 -12.30 -8.10 -48.20
CA ALA A 196 -11.19 -7.49 -48.93
C ALA A 196 -10.24 -6.68 -48.02
N ASP A 197 -10.79 -5.93 -47.07
CA ASP A 197 -10.01 -5.14 -46.12
C ASP A 197 -9.31 -6.04 -45.09
N LYS A 198 -9.96 -7.13 -44.66
CA LYS A 198 -9.33 -8.13 -43.79
C LYS A 198 -8.09 -8.75 -44.44
N LYS A 199 -8.19 -9.15 -45.72
CA LYS A 199 -7.05 -9.68 -46.49
C LYS A 199 -5.93 -8.66 -46.65
N ARG A 200 -6.27 -7.37 -46.83
CA ARG A 200 -5.27 -6.30 -46.93
C ARG A 200 -4.55 -6.06 -45.60
N ILE A 201 -5.28 -6.08 -44.49
CA ILE A 201 -4.72 -5.98 -43.15
C ILE A 201 -3.78 -7.16 -42.89
N GLU A 202 -4.19 -8.38 -43.26
CA GLU A 202 -3.36 -9.57 -43.08
C GLU A 202 -2.06 -9.51 -43.90
N ALA A 203 -2.14 -9.10 -45.16
CA ALA A 203 -0.96 -8.88 -45.98
C ALA A 203 -0.01 -7.81 -45.40
N ILE A 204 -0.57 -6.75 -44.80
CA ILE A 204 0.24 -5.72 -44.12
C ILE A 204 0.88 -6.30 -42.85
N LYS A 205 0.13 -7.05 -42.03
CA LYS A 205 0.67 -7.73 -40.85
C LYS A 205 1.81 -8.67 -41.21
N GLU A 206 1.65 -9.49 -42.25
CA GLU A 206 2.68 -10.38 -42.74
C GLU A 206 3.91 -9.61 -43.23
N SER A 207 3.72 -8.45 -43.88
CA SER A 207 4.84 -7.59 -44.28
C SER A 207 5.55 -6.95 -43.09
N ILE A 208 4.83 -6.60 -42.03
CA ILE A 208 5.40 -6.05 -40.78
C ILE A 208 6.18 -7.14 -40.04
N ALA A 209 5.63 -8.35 -39.92
CA ALA A 209 6.32 -9.48 -39.30
C ALA A 209 7.62 -9.82 -40.05
N ASN A 210 7.57 -9.90 -41.38
CA ASN A 210 8.74 -10.14 -42.22
C ASN A 210 9.79 -9.01 -42.11
N THR A 211 9.38 -7.76 -41.89
CA THR A 211 10.33 -6.65 -41.69
C THR A 211 10.91 -6.64 -40.28
N LYS A 212 10.11 -6.98 -39.26
CA LYS A 212 10.58 -7.17 -37.88
C LYS A 212 11.65 -8.27 -37.81
N GLU A 213 11.39 -9.43 -38.41
CA GLU A 213 12.36 -10.54 -38.47
C GLU A 213 13.67 -10.12 -39.19
N LYS A 214 13.55 -9.37 -40.28
CA LYS A 214 14.74 -8.81 -40.98
C LYS A 214 15.50 -7.81 -40.12
N ILE A 215 14.82 -6.99 -39.33
CA ILE A 215 15.47 -6.04 -38.42
C ILE A 215 16.16 -6.81 -37.29
N GLU A 216 15.49 -7.80 -36.68
CA GLU A 216 16.06 -8.64 -35.62
C GLU A 216 17.29 -9.41 -36.06
N THR A 217 17.30 -9.93 -37.30
CA THR A 217 18.48 -10.58 -37.88
C THR A 217 19.60 -9.60 -38.21
N LEU A 218 19.27 -8.34 -38.51
CA LEU A 218 20.25 -7.29 -38.83
C LEU A 218 20.86 -6.62 -37.58
N LYS A 219 20.09 -6.48 -36.49
CA LYS A 219 20.53 -5.90 -35.20
C LYS A 219 21.89 -6.45 -34.72
N PRO A 220 22.12 -7.77 -34.59
CA PRO A 220 23.39 -8.30 -34.10
C PRO A 220 24.55 -8.05 -35.08
N VAL A 221 24.27 -8.00 -36.39
CA VAL A 221 25.29 -7.71 -37.41
C VAL A 221 25.75 -6.25 -37.30
N VAL A 222 24.81 -5.32 -37.18
CA VAL A 222 25.12 -3.89 -37.00
C VAL A 222 25.87 -3.67 -35.69
N LEU A 223 25.43 -4.29 -34.60
CA LEU A 223 26.11 -4.22 -33.31
C LEU A 223 27.54 -4.77 -33.39
N GLY A 224 27.73 -5.91 -34.07
CA GLY A 224 29.05 -6.49 -34.30
C GLY A 224 29.97 -5.61 -35.13
N ILE A 225 29.44 -4.91 -36.15
CA ILE A 225 30.20 -3.96 -36.97
C ILE A 225 30.61 -2.74 -36.14
N VAL A 226 29.68 -2.14 -35.40
CA VAL A 226 29.96 -0.95 -34.58
C VAL A 226 30.99 -1.27 -33.50
N LEU A 227 30.79 -2.35 -32.73
CA LEU A 227 31.73 -2.78 -31.70
C LEU A 227 33.08 -3.26 -32.26
N GLY A 228 33.08 -3.92 -33.42
CA GLY A 228 34.28 -4.44 -34.08
C GLY A 228 35.10 -3.39 -34.83
N SER A 229 34.50 -2.24 -35.17
CA SER A 229 35.17 -1.17 -35.92
C SER A 229 36.19 -0.38 -35.09
N GLY A 230 36.15 -0.49 -33.76
CA GLY A 230 37.00 0.31 -32.86
C GLY A 230 36.63 1.80 -32.80
N LEU A 231 35.46 2.18 -33.32
CA LEU A 231 34.92 3.52 -33.16
C LEU A 231 34.46 3.76 -31.71
N ASP A 232 34.68 4.97 -31.21
CA ASP A 232 34.15 5.39 -29.91
C ASP A 232 32.65 5.71 -30.03
N TRP A 233 31.85 4.65 -30.02
CA TRP A 233 30.40 4.71 -30.13
C TRP A 233 29.74 5.39 -28.92
N ALA A 234 30.42 5.48 -27.78
CA ALA A 234 29.86 6.15 -26.60
C ALA A 234 29.89 7.68 -26.75
N ALA A 235 30.91 8.20 -27.43
CA ALA A 235 31.08 9.63 -27.68
C ALA A 235 30.17 10.20 -28.78
N GLN A 236 29.69 9.35 -29.71
CA GLN A 236 28.80 9.77 -30.81
C GLN A 236 27.35 9.40 -30.51
N GLU A 237 26.45 10.39 -30.52
CA GLU A 237 25.02 10.20 -30.24
C GLU A 237 24.39 9.13 -31.13
N ASP A 238 24.57 9.26 -32.45
CA ASP A 238 23.95 8.39 -33.45
C ASP A 238 24.36 6.92 -33.27
N LEU A 239 25.65 6.68 -32.94
CA LEU A 239 26.14 5.32 -32.71
C LEU A 239 25.67 4.76 -31.36
N ARG A 240 25.58 5.61 -30.34
CA ARG A 240 25.07 5.23 -29.02
C ARG A 240 23.60 4.83 -29.09
N GLU A 241 22.77 5.60 -29.80
CA GLU A 241 21.36 5.31 -30.03
C GLU A 241 21.20 3.96 -30.74
N ILE A 242 21.93 3.74 -31.84
CA ILE A 242 21.88 2.47 -32.59
C ILE A 242 22.28 1.28 -31.70
N VAL A 243 23.35 1.42 -30.90
CA VAL A 243 23.81 0.35 -30.00
C VAL A 243 22.77 0.04 -28.91
N LEU A 244 22.16 1.07 -28.33
CA LEU A 244 21.13 0.90 -27.30
C LEU A 244 19.86 0.27 -27.88
N GLU A 245 19.39 0.73 -29.03
CA GLU A 245 18.20 0.20 -29.73
C GLU A 245 18.41 -1.26 -30.21
N CYS A 246 19.64 -1.60 -30.59
CA CYS A 246 19.98 -2.98 -30.95
C CYS A 246 20.20 -3.88 -29.72
N SER A 247 20.55 -3.32 -28.57
CA SER A 247 20.78 -4.06 -27.31
C SER A 247 19.51 -4.25 -26.49
N ASN A 248 18.53 -3.38 -26.62
CA ASN A 248 17.18 -3.61 -26.10
C ASN A 248 16.53 -4.69 -26.95
N ASN A 249 16.74 -5.93 -26.52
CA ASN A 249 15.87 -7.05 -26.85
C ASN A 249 14.57 -6.81 -26.09
N ASP A 250 13.78 -5.83 -26.52
CA ASP A 250 12.41 -5.73 -26.11
C ASP A 250 11.69 -6.92 -26.77
N SER A 251 11.77 -8.04 -26.05
CA SER A 251 10.85 -9.14 -26.05
C SER A 251 9.46 -8.66 -25.65
N ASP A 252 8.97 -7.63 -26.35
CA ASP A 252 7.55 -7.34 -26.49
C ASP A 252 7.01 -8.37 -27.49
N ASP A 253 7.10 -9.64 -27.08
CA ASP A 253 6.11 -10.65 -27.40
C ASP A 253 4.79 -10.19 -26.73
N GLU A 254 4.20 -9.13 -27.27
CA GLU A 254 2.74 -9.01 -27.29
C GLU A 254 2.20 -9.99 -28.34
N SER A 255 2.58 -11.27 -28.22
CA SER A 255 1.87 -12.39 -28.82
C SER A 255 0.63 -12.72 -27.98
N SER A 256 -0.08 -11.69 -27.51
CA SER A 256 -1.43 -11.80 -26.96
C SER A 256 -2.44 -11.84 -28.12
N ASP A 257 -2.16 -12.68 -29.12
CA ASP A 257 -3.24 -13.36 -29.84
C ASP A 257 -3.74 -14.47 -28.90
N ASP A 258 -4.31 -14.06 -27.76
CA ASP A 258 -5.17 -14.90 -26.95
C ASP A 258 -6.44 -15.12 -27.79
N GLU A 259 -6.36 -16.11 -28.67
CA GLU A 259 -7.47 -16.90 -29.14
C GLU A 259 -8.08 -17.58 -27.90
N PHE A 260 -8.83 -16.79 -27.13
CA PHE A 260 -9.56 -17.25 -25.96
C PHE A 260 -10.79 -18.01 -26.47
N ASP A 261 -10.55 -19.23 -26.93
CA ASP A 261 -11.60 -20.23 -27.18
C ASP A 261 -12.25 -20.56 -25.84
N PHE A 262 -13.31 -19.82 -25.50
CA PHE A 262 -14.29 -20.27 -24.52
C PHE A 262 -14.99 -21.49 -25.12
N ASN A 263 -14.41 -22.66 -24.87
CA ASN A 263 -15.11 -23.92 -25.04
C ASN A 263 -16.35 -23.87 -24.14
N ASN A 264 -17.51 -23.68 -24.79
CA ASN A 264 -18.81 -23.93 -24.20
C ASN A 264 -18.84 -25.39 -23.74
N HIS A 265 -18.61 -25.62 -22.45
CA HIS A 265 -19.10 -26.82 -21.80
C HIS A 265 -20.55 -26.54 -21.44
N GLU A 266 -21.44 -26.90 -22.36
CA GLU A 266 -22.84 -27.18 -22.05
C GLU A 266 -22.84 -28.34 -21.05
N ASP A 267 -22.98 -28.02 -19.76
CA ASP A 267 -23.38 -28.99 -18.75
C ASP A 267 -24.85 -29.34 -19.00
N ASP A 268 -25.05 -30.33 -19.88
CA ASP A 268 -26.19 -31.23 -19.79
C ASP A 268 -26.03 -32.04 -18.50
N SER A 269 -26.79 -31.70 -17.47
CA SER A 269 -27.10 -32.60 -16.36
C SER A 269 -28.53 -32.36 -15.92
N ASP A 270 -29.44 -32.96 -16.68
CA ASP A 270 -30.66 -33.55 -16.15
C ASP A 270 -30.28 -34.68 -15.18
N GLY A 271 -30.81 -34.63 -13.96
CA GLY A 271 -30.64 -35.63 -12.90
C GLY A 271 -31.21 -35.19 -11.57
#